data_AF-T0QZ99-F1
#
_entry.id   AF-T0QZ99-F1
#
_cell.length_a   1.000
_cell.length_b   1.000
_cell.length_c   1.000
_cell.angle_alpha   90.00
_cell.angle_beta   90.00
_cell.angle_gamma   90.00
#
_symmetry.space_group_name_H-M   'P 1'
#
loop_
_entity.id
_entity.type
_entity.pdbx_description
1 polymer ?
#
loop_
_entity_poly.entity_id
_entity_poly.type
_entity_poly.pdbx_seq_one_letter_code
_entity_poly.pdbx_strand_id
1 'polypeptide(L)'
;MRRVAYPDVLVNWSRSLTARFRADMGTASPAAIDLFNRLNDAVQLTQAPRAWGVANYLGGDFTCPTQNAVPFVGIYFSNQGACATNMEDTILVTAMASSVALLAAGPQVDLLDTCAHATMQVSKPCLRAFTATRTFLDER
;
A
#
# COMPACT_ATOMS: atom_id res chain seq x y z
N MET A 1 21.34 7.22 -7.78
CA MET A 1 19.93 7.63 -7.96
C MET A 1 19.75 9.04 -7.40
N ARG A 2 19.31 10.00 -8.21
CA ARG A 2 18.96 11.35 -7.72
C ARG A 2 17.59 11.24 -7.07
N ARG A 3 17.50 11.38 -5.74
CA ARG A 3 16.21 11.42 -5.05
C ARG A 3 15.47 12.67 -5.54
N VAL A 4 14.33 12.47 -6.20
CA VAL A 4 13.43 13.56 -6.57
C VAL A 4 12.60 13.86 -5.33
N ALA A 5 12.66 15.10 -4.86
CA ALA A 5 11.82 15.52 -3.75
C ALA A 5 10.35 15.43 -4.17
N TYR A 6 9.48 14.99 -3.26
CA TYR A 6 8.04 15.08 -3.48
C TYR A 6 7.65 16.56 -3.63
N PRO A 7 6.78 16.91 -4.59
CA PRO A 7 6.29 18.28 -4.74
C PRO A 7 5.66 18.79 -3.43
N ASP A 8 6.00 20.03 -3.03
CA ASP A 8 5.53 20.64 -1.77
C ASP A 8 4.00 20.63 -1.64
N VAL A 9 3.30 20.82 -2.76
CA VAL A 9 1.83 20.76 -2.79
C VAL A 9 1.29 19.41 -2.34
N LEU A 10 1.92 18.30 -2.76
CA LEU A 10 1.50 16.94 -2.38
C LEU A 10 1.85 16.64 -0.92
N VAL A 11 3.01 17.13 -0.46
CA VAL A 11 3.42 17.01 0.94
C VAL A 11 2.45 17.75 1.85
N ASN A 12 2.11 18.99 1.51
CA ASN A 12 1.16 19.79 2.28
C ASN A 12 -0.24 19.18 2.26
N TRP A 13 -0.72 18.73 1.11
CA TRP A 13 -2.00 18.04 1.00
C TRP A 13 -2.06 16.76 1.87
N SER A 14 -1.04 15.90 1.78
CA SER A 14 -0.94 14.69 2.61
C SER A 14 -0.94 15.03 4.11
N ARG A 15 -0.20 16.06 4.53
CA ARG A 15 -0.18 16.54 5.92
C ARG A 15 -1.55 17.05 6.37
N SER A 16 -2.21 17.87 5.55
CA SER A 16 -3.54 18.41 5.84
C SER A 16 -4.59 17.30 5.98
N LEU A 17 -4.58 16.31 5.07
CA LEU A 17 -5.50 15.17 5.12
C LEU A 17 -5.27 14.31 6.37
N THR A 18 -4.00 14.04 6.69
CA THR A 18 -3.59 13.32 7.91
C THR A 18 -4.02 14.05 9.18
N ALA A 19 -3.81 15.36 9.23
CA ALA A 19 -4.21 16.19 10.37
C ALA A 19 -5.74 16.21 10.54
N ARG A 20 -6.48 16.32 9.43
CA ARG A 20 -7.95 16.27 9.45
C ARG A 20 -8.45 14.92 9.96
N PHE A 21 -7.91 13.82 9.44
CA PHE A 21 -8.26 12.48 9.91
C PHE A 21 -8.04 12.31 11.42
N ARG A 22 -6.90 12.77 11.94
CA ARG A 22 -6.61 12.74 13.38
C ARG A 22 -7.60 13.56 14.20
N ALA A 23 -7.96 14.75 13.72
CA ALA A 23 -8.93 15.61 14.40
C ALA A 23 -10.31 14.94 14.49
N ASP A 24 -10.77 14.36 13.39
CA ASP A 24 -12.05 13.65 13.34
C ASP A 24 -12.04 12.39 14.25
N MET A 25 -10.91 11.68 14.34
CA MET A 25 -10.75 10.57 15.30
C MET A 25 -10.82 11.02 16.76
N GLY A 26 -10.44 12.26 17.06
CA GLY A 26 -10.56 12.84 18.39
C GLY A 26 -12.02 13.04 18.85
N THR A 27 -12.96 13.04 17.91
CA THR A 27 -14.41 13.18 18.16
C THR A 27 -15.22 11.94 17.72
N ALA A 28 -14.54 10.87 17.30
CA ALA A 28 -15.18 9.67 16.79
C ALA A 28 -15.97 8.92 17.90
N SER A 29 -17.02 8.22 17.48
CA SER A 29 -17.81 7.39 18.40
C SER A 29 -16.97 6.23 18.96
N PRO A 30 -17.32 5.68 20.14
CA PRO A 30 -16.65 4.49 20.68
C PRO A 30 -16.69 3.29 19.71
N ALA A 31 -17.77 3.15 18.94
CA ALA A 31 -17.91 2.11 17.92
C ALA A 31 -16.91 2.30 16.77
N ALA A 32 -16.75 3.53 16.27
CA ALA A 32 -15.78 3.85 15.22
C ALA A 32 -14.33 3.63 15.72
N ILE A 33 -14.04 3.95 16.98
CA ILE A 33 -12.74 3.69 17.60
C ILE A 33 -12.47 2.17 17.71
N ASP A 34 -13.45 1.38 18.13
CA ASP A 34 -13.32 -0.09 18.19
C ASP A 34 -13.07 -0.70 16.81
N LEU A 35 -13.81 -0.25 15.78
CA LEU A 35 -13.58 -0.66 14.40
C LEU A 35 -12.17 -0.30 13.92
N PHE A 36 -11.71 0.92 14.19
CA PHE A 36 -10.36 1.35 13.83
C PHE A 36 -9.29 0.50 14.51
N ASN A 37 -9.45 0.18 15.80
CA ASN A 37 -8.49 -0.65 16.54
C ASN A 37 -8.42 -2.09 16.01
N ARG A 38 -9.50 -2.61 15.41
CA ARG A 38 -9.52 -3.92 14.76
C ARG A 38 -8.79 -3.92 13.41
N LEU A 39 -8.49 -2.75 12.83
CA LEU A 39 -7.68 -2.61 11.63
C LEU A 39 -6.16 -2.69 11.90
N ASN A 40 -5.72 -2.89 13.15
CA ASN A 40 -4.31 -2.75 13.59
C ASN A 40 -3.30 -3.68 12.91
N ASP A 41 -3.74 -4.68 12.16
CA ASP A 41 -2.81 -5.53 11.41
C ASP A 41 -2.29 -4.77 10.19
N ALA A 42 -1.03 -4.35 10.25
CA ALA A 42 -0.36 -3.78 9.11
C ALA A 42 -0.23 -4.84 8.00
N VAL A 43 -0.76 -4.55 6.82
CA VAL A 43 -0.75 -5.48 5.69
C VAL A 43 0.41 -5.11 4.77
N GLN A 44 1.30 -6.07 4.53
CA GLN A 44 2.32 -5.92 3.52
C GLN A 44 1.70 -6.20 2.14
N LEU A 45 1.76 -5.22 1.24
CA LEU A 45 1.28 -5.34 -0.13
C LEU A 45 2.46 -5.18 -1.10
N THR A 46 2.76 -6.21 -1.87
CA THR A 46 3.68 -6.12 -3.00
C THR A 46 3.04 -5.28 -4.09
N GLN A 47 3.75 -4.25 -4.57
CA GLN A 47 3.28 -3.37 -5.63
C GLN A 47 3.92 -3.77 -6.94
N ALA A 48 3.13 -4.28 -7.89
CA ALA A 48 3.61 -4.45 -9.25
C ALA A 48 2.47 -4.34 -10.27
N PRO A 49 2.78 -3.86 -11.50
CA PRO A 49 1.80 -3.80 -12.56
C PRO A 49 1.13 -5.15 -12.80
N ARG A 50 -0.19 -5.16 -12.92
CA ARG A 50 -0.97 -6.36 -13.27
C ARG A 50 -0.42 -7.13 -14.47
N ALA A 51 0.12 -6.43 -15.46
CA ALA A 51 0.69 -7.01 -16.67
C ALA A 51 1.87 -7.96 -16.41
N TRP A 52 2.52 -7.87 -15.23
CA TRP A 52 3.67 -8.70 -14.92
C TRP A 52 3.22 -10.15 -14.58
N GLY A 53 2.01 -10.38 -14.08
CA GLY A 53 1.33 -11.69 -14.11
C GLY A 53 1.88 -12.81 -13.19
N VAL A 54 1.51 -14.07 -13.46
CA VAL A 54 1.84 -15.26 -12.63
C VAL A 54 3.03 -16.03 -13.22
N ALA A 55 4.01 -15.31 -13.75
CA ALA A 55 5.22 -15.92 -14.29
C ALA A 55 6.21 -16.22 -13.15
N ASN A 56 7.06 -17.24 -13.31
CA ASN A 56 8.27 -17.33 -12.51
C ASN A 56 9.15 -16.14 -12.89
N TYR A 57 9.37 -15.22 -11.95
CA TYR A 57 10.13 -14.02 -12.22
C TYR A 57 11.62 -14.30 -12.03
N LEU A 58 12.39 -13.97 -13.06
CA LEU A 58 13.79 -13.56 -12.90
C LEU A 58 13.77 -12.06 -12.55
N GLY A 59 13.05 -11.72 -11.50
CA GLY A 59 12.88 -10.37 -11.03
C GLY A 59 13.94 -10.09 -9.98
N GLY A 60 14.59 -8.93 -10.12
CA GLY A 60 15.52 -8.43 -9.13
C GLY A 60 16.48 -7.43 -9.75
N ASP A 61 17.32 -6.89 -8.87
CA ASP A 61 18.22 -5.80 -9.17
C ASP A 61 19.09 -6.12 -10.38
N PHE A 62 18.95 -5.36 -11.48
CA PHE A 62 19.72 -5.59 -12.72
C PHE A 62 21.24 -5.49 -12.50
N THR A 63 21.68 -4.95 -11.36
CA THR A 63 23.09 -4.93 -10.95
C THR A 63 23.57 -6.26 -10.35
N CYS A 64 22.67 -7.23 -10.14
CA CYS A 64 22.99 -8.54 -9.59
C CYS A 64 23.38 -9.56 -10.68
N PRO A 65 24.55 -10.21 -10.57
CA PRO A 65 25.04 -11.13 -11.59
C PRO A 65 24.26 -12.46 -11.63
N THR A 66 23.66 -12.87 -10.51
CA THR A 66 22.89 -14.11 -10.38
C THR A 66 21.75 -13.92 -9.39
N GLN A 67 20.54 -14.34 -9.75
CA GLN A 67 19.38 -14.38 -8.86
C GLN A 67 18.55 -15.63 -9.14
N ASN A 68 17.98 -16.21 -8.08
CA ASN A 68 17.08 -17.36 -8.21
C ASN A 68 15.69 -16.89 -8.61
N ALA A 69 15.00 -17.68 -9.46
CA ALA A 69 13.62 -17.42 -9.80
C ALA A 69 12.73 -17.41 -8.54
N VAL A 70 11.83 -16.44 -8.46
CA VAL A 70 10.90 -16.26 -7.33
C VAL A 70 9.46 -16.10 -7.82
N PRO A 71 8.46 -16.46 -6.99
CA PRO A 71 7.04 -16.32 -7.34
C PRO A 71 6.52 -14.87 -7.20
N PHE A 72 7.40 -13.90 -6.95
CA PHE A 72 7.07 -12.51 -6.69
C PHE A 72 7.95 -11.57 -7.52
N VAL A 73 7.51 -10.32 -7.70
CA VAL A 73 8.30 -9.31 -8.41
C VAL A 73 9.40 -8.76 -7.50
N GLY A 74 10.65 -8.92 -7.93
CA GLY A 74 11.79 -8.32 -7.27
C GLY A 74 11.95 -6.82 -7.55
N ILE A 75 12.59 -6.09 -6.63
CA ILE A 75 12.99 -4.69 -6.82
C ILE A 75 13.96 -4.61 -7.99
N TYR A 76 13.65 -3.80 -9.01
CA TYR A 76 14.51 -3.65 -10.18
C TYR A 76 15.76 -2.80 -9.93
N PHE A 77 15.67 -1.79 -9.06
CA PHE A 77 16.78 -0.89 -8.73
C PHE A 77 17.01 -0.89 -7.22
N SER A 78 17.61 -1.96 -6.69
CA SER A 78 17.97 -1.97 -5.27
C SER A 78 19.18 -1.07 -5.03
N ASN A 79 19.07 -0.25 -4.01
CA ASN A 79 20.16 0.55 -3.46
C ASN A 79 21.04 -0.24 -2.47
N GLN A 80 20.74 -1.53 -2.26
CA GLN A 80 21.36 -2.35 -1.21
C GLN A 80 22.16 -3.56 -1.71
N GLY A 81 22.41 -3.73 -3.02
CA GLY A 81 23.22 -4.87 -3.50
C GLY A 81 22.65 -6.21 -3.05
N ALA A 82 21.31 -6.32 -3.03
CA ALA A 82 20.56 -7.42 -2.46
C ALA A 82 20.54 -8.66 -3.38
N CYS A 83 21.71 -9.06 -3.85
CA CYS A 83 21.85 -10.15 -4.81
C CYS A 83 21.70 -11.53 -4.17
N ALA A 84 21.86 -11.62 -2.83
CA ALA A 84 21.71 -12.86 -2.08
C ALA A 84 20.26 -13.14 -1.66
N THR A 85 19.44 -12.10 -1.48
CA THR A 85 18.04 -12.20 -1.05
C THR A 85 17.19 -11.43 -2.02
N ASN A 86 16.41 -12.12 -2.85
CA ASN A 86 15.44 -11.47 -3.73
C ASN A 86 14.53 -10.56 -2.89
N MET A 87 14.68 -9.24 -3.06
CA MET A 87 13.88 -8.24 -2.34
C MET A 87 12.67 -7.84 -3.18
N GLU A 88 11.55 -7.56 -2.54
CA GLU A 88 10.31 -7.08 -3.17
C GLU A 88 10.08 -5.58 -2.91
N ASP A 89 9.42 -4.90 -3.85
CA ASP A 89 8.85 -3.57 -3.60
C ASP A 89 7.53 -3.73 -2.84
N THR A 90 7.62 -3.79 -1.50
CA THR A 90 6.46 -3.89 -0.63
C THR A 90 6.13 -2.58 0.06
N ILE A 91 4.84 -2.25 0.11
CA ILE A 91 4.33 -1.18 0.98
C ILE A 91 3.72 -1.80 2.24
N LEU A 92 3.99 -1.19 3.39
CA LEU A 92 3.32 -1.53 4.64
C LEU A 92 2.08 -0.64 4.81
N VAL A 93 0.90 -1.24 4.66
CA VAL A 93 -0.38 -0.54 4.77
C VAL A 93 -0.88 -0.64 6.21
N THR A 94 -0.87 0.48 6.92
CA THR A 94 -1.48 0.62 8.25
C THR A 94 -2.92 1.09 8.14
N ALA A 95 -3.72 0.90 9.19
CA ALA A 95 -5.08 1.44 9.30
C ALA A 95 -5.15 2.94 9.00
N MET A 96 -4.15 3.70 9.45
CA MET A 96 -4.06 5.13 9.17
C MET A 96 -3.77 5.40 7.70
N ALA A 97 -2.82 4.67 7.11
CA ALA A 97 -2.46 4.84 5.70
C ALA A 97 -3.62 4.47 4.77
N SER A 98 -4.33 3.36 5.03
CA SER A 98 -5.50 2.96 4.26
C SER A 98 -6.64 3.97 4.41
N SER A 99 -6.88 4.49 5.62
CA SER A 99 -7.95 5.48 5.86
C SER A 99 -7.70 6.77 5.09
N VAL A 100 -6.48 7.30 5.18
CA VAL A 100 -6.07 8.52 4.46
C VAL A 100 -6.11 8.29 2.94
N ALA A 101 -5.69 7.11 2.45
CA ALA A 101 -5.75 6.79 1.03
C ALA A 101 -7.19 6.73 0.49
N LEU A 102 -8.13 6.12 1.24
CA LEU A 102 -9.53 6.08 0.83
C LEU A 102 -10.20 7.46 0.88
N LEU A 103 -9.90 8.27 1.89
CA LEU A 103 -10.38 9.65 1.97
C LEU A 103 -9.86 10.51 0.80
N ALA A 104 -8.61 10.28 0.38
CA ALA A 104 -8.01 10.92 -0.77
C ALA A 104 -8.63 10.48 -2.11
N ALA A 105 -8.87 9.17 -2.28
CA ALA A 105 -9.45 8.62 -3.50
C ALA A 105 -10.95 8.93 -3.66
N GLY A 106 -11.63 9.14 -2.53
CA GLY A 106 -13.05 9.44 -2.48
C GLY A 106 -13.94 8.18 -2.43
N PRO A 107 -15.25 8.36 -2.17
CA PRO A 107 -16.17 7.25 -1.90
C PRO A 107 -16.43 6.33 -3.11
N GLN A 108 -16.19 6.83 -4.33
CA GLN A 108 -16.46 6.11 -5.57
C GLN A 108 -15.30 5.23 -6.05
N VAL A 109 -14.21 5.11 -5.28
CA VAL A 109 -13.06 4.31 -5.70
C VAL A 109 -13.43 2.82 -5.80
N ASP A 110 -13.13 2.20 -6.93
CA ASP A 110 -13.31 0.77 -7.15
C ASP A 110 -12.15 0.00 -6.49
N LEU A 111 -12.41 -0.59 -5.32
CA LEU A 111 -11.41 -1.37 -4.60
C LEU A 111 -11.03 -2.67 -5.31
N LEU A 112 -11.97 -3.26 -6.05
CA LEU A 112 -11.73 -4.51 -6.74
C LEU A 112 -10.73 -4.28 -7.87
N ASP A 113 -10.99 -3.27 -8.71
CA ASP A 113 -10.08 -2.91 -9.81
C ASP A 113 -8.75 -2.37 -9.28
N THR A 114 -8.77 -1.48 -8.28
CA THR A 114 -7.55 -0.93 -7.66
C THR A 114 -6.64 -2.03 -7.12
N CYS A 115 -7.19 -2.96 -6.32
CA CYS A 115 -6.40 -4.06 -5.77
C CYS A 115 -5.96 -5.05 -6.85
N ALA A 116 -6.78 -5.32 -7.87
CA ALA A 116 -6.39 -6.18 -8.98
C ALA A 116 -5.24 -5.58 -9.82
N HIS A 117 -5.22 -4.25 -9.97
CA HIS A 117 -4.20 -3.54 -10.73
C HIS A 117 -2.86 -3.47 -9.98
N ALA A 118 -2.91 -3.26 -8.65
CA ALA A 118 -1.75 -2.90 -7.85
C ALA A 118 -0.98 -4.09 -7.24
N THR A 119 -1.60 -5.27 -7.08
CA THR A 119 -1.00 -6.37 -6.29
C THR A 119 -0.84 -7.67 -7.06
N MET A 120 -0.61 -7.63 -8.37
CA MET A 120 -0.31 -8.83 -9.19
C MET A 120 -1.31 -10.01 -8.99
N GLN A 121 -2.62 -9.75 -8.97
CA GLN A 121 -3.65 -10.75 -8.65
C GLN A 121 -3.62 -11.33 -7.22
N VAL A 122 -2.71 -10.91 -6.35
CA VAL A 122 -2.73 -11.14 -4.88
C VAL A 122 -3.68 -10.13 -4.22
N SER A 123 -4.88 -9.96 -4.80
CA SER A 123 -5.82 -8.89 -4.48
C SER A 123 -6.56 -9.12 -3.16
N LYS A 124 -6.53 -10.34 -2.59
CA LYS A 124 -7.29 -10.71 -1.39
C LYS A 124 -6.88 -9.92 -0.13
N PRO A 125 -5.60 -9.83 0.25
CA PRO A 125 -5.19 -9.05 1.42
C PRO A 125 -5.48 -7.55 1.25
N CYS A 126 -5.25 -7.02 0.04
CA CYS A 126 -5.59 -5.64 -0.32
C CYS A 126 -7.09 -5.38 -0.14
N LEU A 127 -7.93 -6.21 -0.78
CA LEU A 127 -9.37 -6.04 -0.75
C LEU A 127 -9.91 -6.17 0.67
N ARG A 128 -9.40 -7.12 1.47
CA ARG A 128 -9.78 -7.27 2.88
C ARG A 128 -9.45 -6.01 3.68
N ALA A 129 -8.23 -5.49 3.56
CA ALA A 129 -7.78 -4.32 4.30
C ALA A 129 -8.60 -3.06 3.95
N PHE A 130 -8.76 -2.79 2.65
CA PHE A 130 -9.46 -1.59 2.19
C PHE A 130 -10.98 -1.68 2.35
N THR A 131 -11.58 -2.88 2.24
CA THR A 131 -13.01 -3.05 2.55
C THR A 131 -13.29 -2.80 4.03
N ALA A 132 -12.48 -3.38 4.93
CA ALA A 132 -12.64 -3.16 6.36
C ALA A 132 -12.44 -1.68 6.73
N THR A 133 -11.47 -1.01 6.09
CA THR A 133 -11.24 0.42 6.28
C THR A 133 -12.42 1.26 5.78
N ARG A 134 -13.02 0.91 4.64
CA ARG A 134 -14.22 1.61 4.12
C ARG A 134 -15.38 1.51 5.10
N THR A 135 -15.67 0.32 5.62
CA THR A 135 -16.70 0.12 6.63
C THR A 135 -16.46 1.00 7.86
N PHE A 136 -15.22 1.10 8.33
CA PHE A 136 -14.88 2.03 9.41
C PHE A 136 -15.15 3.50 9.04
N LEU A 137 -14.77 3.94 7.83
CA LEU A 137 -14.96 5.32 7.39
C LEU A 137 -16.44 5.69 7.22
N ASP A 138 -17.29 4.74 6.85
CA ASP A 138 -18.74 4.96 6.71
C ASP A 138 -19.44 5.12 8.09
N GLU A 139 -18.82 4.67 9.17
CA GLU A 139 -19.33 4.75 10.56
C GLU A 139 -18.83 5.99 11.34
N ARG A 140 -18.00 6.84 10.71
CA ARG A 140 -17.29 7.96 11.35
C ARG A 140 -17.92 9.32 11.03
#